data_AF-A0AAX3ELU9-F1
#
_entry.id   AF-A0AAX3ELU9-F1
#
_cell.length_a   1.000
_cell.length_b   1.000
_cell.length_c   1.000
_cell.angle_alpha   90.00
_cell.angle_beta   90.00
_cell.angle_gamma   90.00
#
_symmetry.space_group_name_H-M   'P 1'
#
loop_
_entity.id
_entity.type
_entity.pdbx_description
1 polymer ?
#
loop_
_entity_poly.entity_id
_entity_poly.type
_entity_poly.pdbx_seq_one_letter_code
_entity_poly.pdbx_strand_id
1 'polypeptide(L)'
;MLLTALLDGHRVEATTYSAESWRELQNSEDRKRMVMPVCGIRATAKTRGTSTKYFAHYRKTECKVEHGGESPQHLAMKEALKLCIDRIPGWHAIVEHPHPSREWIIDVLAESDDRTRRIAFEVQLSSQSPENYFARSQRYFDGGAFPVWLIPRQLEHNQTIVPVAVTGFGKTSTVPDDASDLLGLPARQNLVHADDNLGAFVEALLRRGPSWKHGSPQAQADARKAAAEADAAAAEAERRKQGAIEQAIEVMNDRSASPEAAFGPHVVRTQTDTYVWGSLTCCWNCEGPMLVWDARVWAWGGATPGLQVKPEVGPKRFENHPEVHRAVDNWIKAARPDVPKAAIKPRRTKASGRLYSAFVCPSCDTTMGQIFISQIRPEKWSILSSPGGKSKAPAPVSMPATTPNRTTAPVPATPPPTRAAISSGPAQPLRCRLHGTPQDWCDWCQKRPNPKLGRRYPVE
;
A
#
# COMPACT_ATOMS: atom_id res chain seq x y z
N MET A 1 0.67 -0.70 -50.73
CA MET A 1 1.46 -1.65 -51.56
C MET A 1 1.57 -2.90 -50.71
N LEU A 2 1.82 -4.06 -51.30
CA LEU A 2 2.00 -5.32 -50.56
C LEU A 2 3.07 -6.15 -51.24
N LEU A 3 3.75 -7.01 -50.50
CA LEU A 3 4.64 -8.04 -51.04
C LEU A 3 3.86 -9.24 -51.56
N THR A 4 2.58 -9.41 -51.21
CA THR A 4 1.79 -10.59 -51.63
C THR A 4 0.51 -10.26 -52.40
N ALA A 5 0.12 -11.20 -53.25
CA ALA A 5 -1.12 -11.19 -54.04
C ALA A 5 -1.70 -12.61 -54.13
N LEU A 6 -2.91 -12.72 -54.70
CA LEU A 6 -3.51 -14.00 -55.10
C LEU A 6 -3.57 -14.07 -56.63
N LEU A 7 -3.12 -15.18 -57.21
CA LEU A 7 -3.29 -15.52 -58.62
C LEU A 7 -4.13 -16.81 -58.69
N ASP A 8 -5.30 -16.74 -59.30
CA ASP A 8 -6.25 -17.87 -59.42
C ASP A 8 -6.54 -18.57 -58.06
N GLY A 9 -6.56 -17.80 -56.98
CA GLY A 9 -6.76 -18.27 -55.60
C GLY A 9 -5.48 -18.69 -54.86
N HIS A 10 -4.37 -18.90 -55.56
CA HIS A 10 -3.07 -19.25 -54.98
C HIS A 10 -2.29 -18.01 -54.55
N ARG A 11 -1.62 -18.06 -53.40
CA ARG A 11 -0.75 -16.98 -52.92
C ARG A 11 0.52 -16.89 -53.76
N VAL A 12 0.89 -15.68 -54.15
CA VAL A 12 2.18 -15.35 -54.77
C VAL A 12 2.87 -14.24 -54.01
N GLU A 13 4.19 -14.35 -53.86
CA GLU A 13 5.02 -13.42 -53.06
C GLU A 13 6.06 -12.77 -53.95
N ALA A 14 6.15 -11.44 -53.96
CA ALA A 14 7.03 -10.68 -54.85
C ALA A 14 8.52 -10.97 -54.59
N THR A 15 8.87 -11.31 -53.34
CA THR A 15 10.22 -11.64 -52.88
C THR A 15 10.76 -12.97 -53.45
N THR A 16 9.89 -13.88 -53.91
CA THR A 16 10.32 -15.17 -54.50
C THR A 16 10.62 -15.07 -56.00
N TYR A 17 10.38 -13.92 -56.64
CA TYR A 17 10.66 -13.73 -58.06
C TYR A 17 12.06 -13.18 -58.30
N SER A 18 12.76 -13.81 -59.25
CA SER A 18 13.96 -13.25 -59.88
C SER A 18 13.61 -11.98 -60.67
N ALA A 19 14.61 -11.20 -61.10
CA ALA A 19 14.36 -10.04 -61.96
C ALA A 19 13.75 -10.45 -63.32
N GLU A 20 14.11 -11.62 -63.84
CA GLU A 20 13.60 -12.18 -65.09
C GLU A 20 12.16 -12.68 -64.93
N SER A 21 11.91 -13.60 -64.01
CA SER A 21 10.57 -14.16 -63.80
C SER A 21 9.54 -13.13 -63.30
N TRP A 22 9.97 -12.04 -62.66
CA TRP A 22 9.11 -10.89 -62.38
C TRP A 22 8.71 -10.13 -63.65
N ARG A 23 9.65 -9.94 -64.58
CA ARG A 23 9.40 -9.35 -65.90
C ARG A 23 8.47 -10.23 -66.74
N GLU A 24 8.63 -11.55 -66.66
CA GLU A 24 7.71 -12.51 -67.29
C GLU A 24 6.30 -12.37 -66.71
N LEU A 25 6.14 -12.37 -65.38
CA LEU A 25 4.86 -12.12 -64.72
C LEU A 25 4.24 -10.79 -65.17
N GLN A 26 5.03 -9.71 -65.23
CA GLN A 26 4.57 -8.39 -65.68
C GLN A 26 4.10 -8.34 -67.13
N ASN A 27 4.57 -9.24 -68.00
CA ASN A 27 4.18 -9.33 -69.41
C ASN A 27 3.12 -10.41 -69.69
N SER A 28 3.01 -11.41 -68.82
CA SER A 28 2.06 -12.53 -68.91
C SER A 28 0.59 -12.10 -68.96
N GLU A 29 -0.29 -13.04 -69.28
CA GLU A 29 -1.74 -12.85 -69.11
C GLU A 29 -2.19 -12.97 -67.64
N ASP A 30 -1.38 -13.61 -66.80
CA ASP A 30 -1.68 -13.85 -65.38
C ASP A 30 -1.85 -12.54 -64.59
N ARG A 31 -1.10 -11.49 -64.96
CA ARG A 31 -1.26 -10.11 -64.45
C ARG A 31 -2.67 -9.50 -64.62
N LYS A 32 -3.55 -10.14 -65.39
CA LYS A 32 -4.97 -9.75 -65.51
C LYS A 32 -5.84 -10.42 -64.46
N ARG A 33 -5.45 -11.61 -63.97
CA ARG A 33 -6.17 -12.44 -63.00
C ARG A 33 -5.69 -12.24 -61.55
N MET A 34 -4.52 -11.63 -61.34
CA MET A 34 -4.01 -11.31 -60.01
C MET A 34 -4.94 -10.36 -59.24
N VAL A 35 -5.17 -10.64 -57.95
CA VAL A 35 -5.95 -9.80 -57.03
C VAL A 35 -5.23 -9.56 -55.69
N MET A 36 -5.56 -8.46 -55.04
CA MET A 36 -5.05 -8.09 -53.72
C MET A 36 -5.70 -8.98 -52.63
N PRO A 37 -4.95 -9.56 -51.66
CA PRO A 37 -5.48 -10.64 -50.80
C PRO A 37 -6.65 -10.26 -49.89
N VAL A 38 -6.75 -8.98 -49.51
CA VAL A 38 -7.75 -8.48 -48.54
C VAL A 38 -9.06 -8.07 -49.22
N CYS A 39 -8.98 -7.31 -50.32
CA CYS A 39 -10.14 -6.69 -50.97
C CYS A 39 -10.59 -7.39 -52.25
N GLY A 40 -9.84 -8.39 -52.75
CA GLY A 40 -10.16 -9.11 -53.99
C GLY A 40 -10.05 -8.28 -55.27
N ILE A 41 -9.60 -7.02 -55.18
CA ILE A 41 -9.48 -6.10 -56.32
C ILE A 41 -8.22 -6.42 -57.10
N ARG A 42 -8.30 -6.27 -58.43
CA ARG A 42 -7.19 -6.55 -59.34
C ARG A 42 -5.88 -5.88 -58.91
N ALA A 43 -4.85 -6.71 -58.76
CA ALA A 43 -3.48 -6.31 -58.47
C ALA A 43 -2.72 -5.99 -59.77
N THR A 44 -1.61 -5.29 -59.63
CA THR A 44 -0.62 -5.07 -60.68
C THR A 44 0.79 -5.18 -60.08
N ALA A 45 1.64 -5.97 -60.75
CA ALA A 45 3.03 -6.19 -60.38
C ALA A 45 3.89 -4.99 -60.77
N LYS A 46 4.49 -4.32 -59.78
CA LYS A 46 5.30 -3.10 -59.97
C LYS A 46 6.70 -3.27 -59.39
N THR A 47 7.63 -2.50 -59.94
CA THR A 47 9.00 -2.36 -59.44
C THR A 47 9.23 -0.90 -59.05
N ARG A 48 10.02 -0.64 -58.01
CA ARG A 48 10.48 0.71 -57.64
C ARG A 48 12.00 0.66 -57.43
N GLY A 49 12.70 1.62 -58.01
CA GLY A 49 14.16 1.53 -58.10
C GLY A 49 14.58 0.36 -59.00
N THR A 50 15.73 -0.23 -58.70
CA THR A 50 16.33 -1.36 -59.41
C THR A 50 15.83 -2.73 -58.93
N SER A 51 15.42 -2.84 -57.65
CA SER A 51 15.22 -4.13 -56.97
C SER A 51 13.82 -4.35 -56.38
N THR A 52 13.20 -3.36 -55.73
CA THR A 52 12.00 -3.58 -54.90
C THR A 52 10.77 -3.96 -55.74
N LYS A 53 10.35 -5.22 -55.64
CA LYS A 53 9.16 -5.79 -56.29
C LYS A 53 7.96 -5.73 -55.35
N TYR A 54 6.79 -5.34 -55.83
CA TYR A 54 5.57 -5.30 -55.02
C TYR A 54 4.29 -5.35 -55.86
N PHE A 55 3.19 -5.69 -55.21
CA PHE A 55 1.85 -5.60 -55.77
C PHE A 55 1.14 -4.32 -55.31
N ALA A 56 0.41 -3.71 -56.23
CA ALA A 56 -0.43 -2.56 -55.97
C ALA A 56 -1.82 -2.76 -56.59
N HIS A 57 -2.82 -2.03 -56.09
CA HIS A 57 -4.12 -1.94 -56.75
C HIS A 57 -3.95 -1.42 -58.18
N TYR A 58 -4.59 -2.07 -59.16
CA TYR A 58 -4.64 -1.58 -60.53
C TYR A 58 -5.35 -0.22 -60.61
N ARG A 59 -6.45 -0.07 -59.85
CA ARG A 59 -7.16 1.19 -59.60
C ARG A 59 -7.51 1.30 -58.12
N LYS A 60 -7.05 2.37 -57.46
CA LYS A 60 -7.27 2.55 -56.01
C LYS A 60 -8.71 2.98 -55.68
N THR A 61 -9.39 3.66 -56.61
CA THR A 61 -10.78 4.15 -56.48
C THR A 61 -11.83 3.05 -56.35
N GLU A 62 -11.53 1.84 -56.84
CA GLU A 62 -12.40 0.67 -56.74
C GLU A 62 -12.33 0.03 -55.34
N CYS A 63 -11.36 0.42 -54.50
CA CYS A 63 -11.20 -0.13 -53.15
C CYS A 63 -11.89 0.71 -52.07
N LYS A 64 -12.83 0.07 -51.36
CA LYS A 64 -13.56 0.62 -50.21
C LYS A 64 -12.88 0.34 -48.86
N VAL A 65 -11.79 -0.42 -48.84
CA VAL A 65 -11.01 -0.72 -47.62
C VAL A 65 -10.00 0.40 -47.39
N GLU A 66 -9.94 0.93 -46.16
CA GLU A 66 -8.87 1.85 -45.77
C GLU A 66 -7.53 1.12 -45.72
N HIS A 67 -6.80 1.21 -46.83
CA HIS A 67 -5.41 0.79 -46.88
C HIS A 67 -4.51 1.94 -46.42
N GLY A 68 -4.06 1.86 -45.17
CA GLY A 68 -2.85 2.56 -44.73
C GLY A 68 -1.73 2.30 -45.74
N GLY A 69 -1.18 3.37 -46.32
CA GLY A 69 -0.20 3.25 -47.39
C GLY A 69 1.13 2.73 -46.88
N GLU A 70 1.38 1.42 -47.00
CA GLU A 70 2.72 0.85 -46.78
C GLU A 70 3.76 1.61 -47.60
N SER A 71 4.86 2.01 -46.97
CA SER A 71 5.93 2.78 -47.62
C SER A 71 7.01 1.84 -48.19
N PRO A 72 7.86 2.32 -49.11
CA PRO A 72 8.97 1.52 -49.63
C PRO A 72 9.92 1.01 -48.52
N GLN A 73 10.13 1.78 -47.45
CA GLN A 73 10.89 1.37 -46.26
C GLN A 73 10.23 0.20 -45.53
N HIS A 74 8.89 0.18 -45.45
CA HIS A 74 8.13 -0.89 -44.81
C HIS A 74 8.32 -2.21 -45.57
N LEU A 75 8.19 -2.17 -46.90
CA LEU A 75 8.42 -3.32 -47.78
C LEU A 75 9.87 -3.84 -47.69
N ALA A 76 10.86 -2.94 -47.77
CA ALA A 76 12.28 -3.32 -47.71
C ALA A 76 12.64 -4.00 -46.38
N MET A 77 12.09 -3.54 -45.25
CA MET A 77 12.33 -4.17 -43.95
C MET A 77 11.67 -5.56 -43.85
N LYS A 78 10.46 -5.76 -44.41
CA LYS A 78 9.83 -7.09 -44.51
C LYS A 78 10.67 -8.05 -45.36
N GLU A 79 11.19 -7.57 -46.49
CA GLU A 79 12.05 -8.34 -47.39
C GLU A 79 13.38 -8.72 -46.71
N ALA A 80 14.03 -7.78 -46.03
CA ALA A 80 15.25 -8.02 -45.24
C ALA A 80 15.02 -9.09 -44.16
N LEU A 81 13.92 -8.98 -43.41
CA LEU A 81 13.51 -9.97 -42.42
C LEU A 81 13.33 -11.36 -43.04
N LYS A 82 12.56 -11.47 -44.14
CA LYS A 82 12.37 -12.76 -44.83
C LYS A 82 13.69 -13.38 -45.25
N LEU A 83 14.57 -12.61 -45.89
CA LEU A 83 15.88 -13.06 -46.33
C LEU A 83 16.80 -13.49 -45.18
N CYS A 84 16.66 -12.89 -44.00
CA CYS A 84 17.38 -13.30 -42.79
C CYS A 84 16.81 -14.60 -42.21
N ILE A 85 15.49 -14.68 -42.04
CA ILE A 85 14.79 -15.81 -41.44
C ILE A 85 14.97 -17.08 -42.27
N ASP A 86 14.77 -17.02 -43.59
CA ASP A 86 14.88 -18.18 -44.49
C ASP A 86 16.32 -18.73 -44.61
N ARG A 87 17.34 -17.99 -44.12
CA ARG A 87 18.74 -18.47 -44.04
C ARG A 87 19.03 -19.23 -42.75
N ILE A 88 18.14 -19.21 -41.76
CA ILE A 88 18.35 -19.86 -40.46
C ILE A 88 17.78 -21.29 -40.53
N PRO A 89 18.61 -22.34 -40.37
CA PRO A 89 18.13 -23.72 -40.44
C PRO A 89 17.02 -24.02 -39.43
N GLY A 90 15.95 -24.67 -39.89
CA GLY A 90 14.78 -25.03 -39.10
C GLY A 90 13.70 -23.95 -38.99
N TRP A 91 13.77 -22.90 -39.81
CA TRP A 91 12.84 -21.76 -39.82
C TRP A 91 12.49 -21.30 -41.24
N HIS A 92 11.26 -20.83 -41.41
CA HIS A 92 10.76 -20.18 -42.63
C HIS A 92 10.01 -18.89 -42.31
N ALA A 93 10.10 -17.90 -43.20
CA ALA A 93 9.35 -16.64 -43.12
C ALA A 93 8.16 -16.58 -44.07
N ILE A 94 6.99 -16.30 -43.50
CA ILE A 94 5.74 -16.01 -44.19
C ILE A 94 5.48 -14.51 -44.05
N VAL A 95 5.78 -13.75 -45.11
CA VAL A 95 5.49 -12.31 -45.20
C VAL A 95 3.98 -12.10 -45.30
N GLU A 96 3.44 -11.06 -44.67
CA GLU A 96 2.01 -10.68 -44.73
C GLU A 96 1.06 -11.83 -44.38
N HIS A 97 1.38 -12.60 -43.32
CA HIS A 97 0.61 -13.76 -42.89
C HIS A 97 -0.75 -13.32 -42.29
N PRO A 98 -1.90 -13.65 -42.90
CA PRO A 98 -3.20 -13.31 -42.35
C PRO A 98 -3.54 -14.22 -41.16
N HIS A 99 -4.09 -13.64 -40.09
CA HIS A 99 -4.73 -14.43 -39.04
C HIS A 99 -5.87 -15.30 -39.62
N PRO A 100 -6.22 -16.47 -39.04
CA PRO A 100 -7.32 -17.30 -39.55
C PRO A 100 -8.68 -16.59 -39.70
N SER A 101 -9.00 -15.60 -38.85
CA SER A 101 -10.21 -14.77 -39.02
C SER A 101 -10.10 -13.72 -40.14
N ARG A 102 -8.89 -13.50 -40.68
CA ARG A 102 -8.51 -12.48 -41.68
C ARG A 102 -8.70 -11.02 -41.26
N GLU A 103 -9.05 -10.77 -40.00
CA GLU A 103 -9.24 -9.42 -39.45
C GLU A 103 -7.93 -8.63 -39.26
N TRP A 104 -6.79 -9.33 -39.23
CA TRP A 104 -5.47 -8.74 -39.10
C TRP A 104 -4.40 -9.60 -39.78
N ILE A 105 -3.25 -8.98 -40.05
CA ILE A 105 -2.13 -9.53 -40.80
C ILE A 105 -0.85 -9.29 -39.98
N ILE A 106 0.03 -10.29 -39.94
CA ILE A 106 1.41 -10.17 -39.42
C ILE A 106 2.30 -9.69 -40.56
N ASP A 107 3.11 -8.64 -40.34
CA ASP A 107 4.04 -8.13 -41.36
C ASP A 107 5.03 -9.22 -41.85
N VAL A 108 5.71 -9.92 -40.92
CA VAL A 108 6.47 -11.16 -41.20
C VAL A 108 6.33 -12.15 -40.05
N LEU A 109 5.76 -13.33 -40.30
CA LEU A 109 5.75 -14.45 -39.36
C LEU A 109 6.97 -15.34 -39.61
N ALA A 110 7.83 -15.52 -38.62
CA ALA A 110 8.78 -16.63 -38.57
C ALA A 110 8.13 -17.82 -37.87
N GLU A 111 8.17 -18.99 -38.48
CA GLU A 111 7.68 -20.25 -37.92
C GLU A 111 8.78 -21.31 -38.03
N SER A 112 8.90 -22.17 -37.02
CA SER A 112 9.83 -23.30 -37.05
C SER A 112 9.27 -24.46 -37.88
N ASP A 113 10.14 -25.30 -38.46
CA ASP A 113 9.74 -26.46 -39.27
C ASP A 113 8.77 -27.41 -38.51
N ASP A 114 9.00 -27.58 -37.21
CA ASP A 114 8.16 -28.37 -36.29
C ASP A 114 6.85 -27.69 -35.87
N ARG A 115 6.66 -26.43 -36.28
CA ARG A 115 5.52 -25.53 -35.96
C ARG A 115 5.28 -25.29 -34.46
N THR A 116 6.25 -25.60 -33.61
CA THR A 116 6.16 -25.40 -32.15
C THR A 116 6.44 -23.96 -31.73
N ARG A 117 7.16 -23.19 -32.55
CA ARG A 117 7.57 -21.82 -32.26
C ARG A 117 7.17 -20.87 -33.40
N ARG A 118 6.62 -19.72 -33.01
CA ARG A 118 6.13 -18.67 -33.91
C ARG A 118 6.52 -17.30 -33.36
N ILE A 119 7.20 -16.50 -34.18
CA ILE A 119 7.61 -15.13 -33.86
C ILE A 119 6.99 -14.18 -34.90
N ALA A 120 6.17 -13.24 -34.44
CA ALA A 120 5.49 -12.27 -35.29
C ALA A 120 6.28 -10.95 -35.30
N PHE A 121 7.02 -10.68 -36.38
CA PHE A 121 7.71 -9.41 -36.56
C PHE A 121 6.77 -8.36 -37.17
N GLU A 122 6.71 -7.20 -36.54
CA GLU A 122 5.84 -6.07 -36.89
C GLU A 122 6.67 -4.82 -37.18
N VAL A 123 6.56 -4.27 -38.38
CA VAL A 123 7.41 -3.15 -38.83
C VAL A 123 6.64 -1.84 -38.71
N GLN A 124 6.67 -1.23 -37.53
CA GLN A 124 5.85 -0.07 -37.21
C GLN A 124 6.62 1.25 -37.41
N LEU A 125 6.65 1.73 -38.66
CA LEU A 125 7.34 2.99 -39.04
C LEU A 125 6.51 4.26 -38.82
N SER A 126 5.21 4.13 -38.48
CA SER A 126 4.33 5.25 -38.13
C SER A 126 4.24 5.41 -36.61
N SER A 127 3.95 6.62 -36.13
CA SER A 127 3.43 6.78 -34.77
C SER A 127 2.16 5.93 -34.60
N GLN A 128 2.06 5.29 -33.43
CA GLN A 128 0.93 4.48 -32.99
C GLN A 128 0.86 4.67 -31.47
N SER A 129 -0.35 4.74 -30.90
CA SER A 129 -0.50 4.92 -29.45
C SER A 129 -0.04 3.68 -28.66
N PRO A 130 0.40 3.83 -27.40
CA PRO A 130 0.79 2.69 -26.56
C PRO A 130 -0.31 1.62 -26.45
N GLU A 131 -1.58 2.04 -26.33
CA GLU A 131 -2.74 1.15 -26.22
C GLU A 131 -2.88 0.27 -27.46
N ASN A 132 -2.64 0.81 -28.65
CA ASN A 132 -2.64 0.06 -29.89
C ASN A 132 -1.46 -0.93 -29.98
N TYR A 133 -0.28 -0.59 -29.45
CA TYR A 133 0.80 -1.57 -29.29
C TYR A 133 0.41 -2.69 -28.33
N PHE A 134 -0.25 -2.38 -27.21
CA PHE A 134 -0.69 -3.38 -26.22
C PHE A 134 -1.77 -4.29 -26.79
N ALA A 135 -2.83 -3.74 -27.38
CA ALA A 135 -3.93 -4.50 -27.97
C ALA A 135 -3.53 -5.34 -29.19
N ARG A 136 -2.53 -4.89 -29.98
CA ARG A 136 -1.93 -5.71 -31.04
C ARG A 136 -1.03 -6.80 -30.46
N SER A 137 -0.14 -6.46 -29.51
CA SER A 137 0.73 -7.43 -28.82
C SER A 137 -0.06 -8.56 -28.15
N GLN A 138 -1.15 -8.22 -27.47
CA GLN A 138 -2.02 -9.20 -26.83
C GLN A 138 -2.58 -10.21 -27.83
N ARG A 139 -3.10 -9.75 -28.99
CA ARG A 139 -3.62 -10.64 -30.05
C ARG A 139 -2.59 -11.63 -30.58
N TYR A 140 -1.32 -11.23 -30.70
CA TYR A 140 -0.26 -12.17 -31.11
C TYR A 140 0.00 -13.21 -30.02
N PHE A 141 0.08 -12.81 -28.74
CA PHE A 141 0.20 -13.75 -27.61
C PHE A 141 -0.98 -14.73 -27.54
N ASP A 142 -2.22 -14.25 -27.69
CA ASP A 142 -3.43 -15.08 -27.73
C ASP A 142 -3.42 -16.06 -28.91
N GLY A 143 -2.87 -15.63 -30.05
CA GLY A 143 -2.64 -16.46 -31.24
C GLY A 143 -1.42 -17.39 -31.17
N GLY A 144 -0.73 -17.47 -30.02
CA GLY A 144 0.44 -18.33 -29.82
C GLY A 144 1.70 -17.89 -30.56
N ALA A 145 1.79 -16.62 -30.98
CA ALA A 145 2.96 -16.05 -31.63
C ALA A 145 3.61 -14.97 -30.74
N PHE A 146 4.92 -15.05 -30.53
CA PHE A 146 5.65 -14.03 -29.77
C PHE A 146 5.83 -12.76 -30.63
N PRO A 147 5.26 -11.60 -30.25
CA PRO A 147 5.39 -10.39 -31.06
C PRO A 147 6.76 -9.73 -30.90
N VAL A 148 7.27 -9.11 -31.97
CA VAL A 148 8.46 -8.26 -31.96
C VAL A 148 8.22 -7.02 -32.81
N TRP A 149 8.26 -5.85 -32.17
CA TRP A 149 8.07 -4.58 -32.87
C TRP A 149 9.41 -3.99 -33.32
N LEU A 150 9.60 -3.87 -34.63
CA LEU A 150 10.67 -3.07 -35.23
C LEU A 150 10.22 -1.63 -35.40
N ILE A 151 10.87 -0.70 -34.69
CA ILE A 151 10.47 0.71 -34.64
C ILE A 151 11.65 1.66 -34.85
N PRO A 152 11.45 2.84 -35.45
CA PRO A 152 12.52 3.82 -35.67
C PRO A 152 13.01 4.48 -34.38
N ARG A 153 12.18 4.57 -33.34
CA ARG A 153 12.49 5.30 -32.10
C ARG A 153 11.91 4.56 -30.90
N GLN A 154 12.60 4.66 -29.76
CA GLN A 154 12.16 4.09 -28.48
C GLN A 154 10.72 4.51 -28.14
N LEU A 155 9.91 3.57 -27.65
CA LEU A 155 8.59 3.90 -27.07
C LEU A 155 8.79 4.73 -25.80
N GLU A 156 7.89 5.68 -25.57
CA GLU A 156 7.84 6.43 -24.30
C GLU A 156 7.61 5.47 -23.12
N HIS A 157 8.04 5.89 -21.92
CA HIS A 157 7.96 5.03 -20.74
C HIS A 157 6.49 4.73 -20.38
N ASN A 158 6.15 3.46 -20.34
CA ASN A 158 4.80 2.95 -20.06
C ASN A 158 4.86 1.86 -19.01
N GLN A 159 3.79 1.71 -18.21
CA GLN A 159 3.68 0.66 -17.19
C GLN A 159 3.59 -0.75 -17.82
N THR A 160 2.97 -0.85 -18.99
CA THR A 160 2.95 -2.07 -19.80
C THR A 160 4.09 -2.01 -20.82
N ILE A 161 4.87 -3.08 -20.88
CA ILE A 161 6.03 -3.20 -21.76
C ILE A 161 5.71 -4.28 -22.82
N VAL A 162 6.13 -4.03 -24.06
CA VAL A 162 5.99 -4.97 -25.20
C VAL A 162 7.36 -5.26 -25.82
N PRO A 163 7.55 -6.39 -26.51
CA PRO A 163 8.86 -6.76 -27.05
C PRO A 163 9.22 -5.87 -28.25
N VAL A 164 10.33 -5.14 -28.15
CA VAL A 164 10.72 -4.10 -29.11
C VAL A 164 12.19 -4.26 -29.47
N ALA A 165 12.51 -4.04 -30.75
CA ALA A 165 13.85 -3.71 -31.21
C ALA A 165 13.84 -2.37 -31.95
N VAL A 166 14.66 -1.41 -31.50
CA VAL A 166 14.73 -0.06 -32.06
C VAL A 166 15.87 0.02 -33.07
N THR A 167 15.55 0.36 -34.33
CA THR A 167 16.51 0.29 -35.44
C THR A 167 16.97 1.63 -36.00
N GLY A 168 16.33 2.74 -35.64
CA GLY A 168 16.58 4.05 -36.24
C GLY A 168 16.02 4.22 -37.66
N PHE A 169 15.66 3.13 -38.35
CA PHE A 169 15.16 3.13 -39.71
C PHE A 169 13.66 3.45 -39.74
N GLY A 170 13.28 4.51 -40.45
CA GLY A 170 11.92 5.07 -40.46
C GLY A 170 11.50 5.58 -41.85
N LYS A 171 10.31 6.19 -41.94
CA LYS A 171 9.72 6.63 -43.22
C LYS A 171 10.56 7.62 -44.03
N THR A 172 11.48 8.34 -43.39
CA THR A 172 12.39 9.31 -44.02
C THR A 172 13.77 8.72 -44.34
N SER A 173 14.05 7.48 -43.96
CA SER A 173 15.31 6.80 -44.28
C SER A 173 15.37 6.47 -45.77
N THR A 174 16.56 6.58 -46.35
CA THR A 174 16.87 6.06 -47.69
C THR A 174 16.67 4.55 -47.69
N VAL A 175 15.99 4.03 -48.72
CA VAL A 175 15.88 2.58 -48.94
C VAL A 175 17.15 2.13 -49.67
N PRO A 176 17.89 1.11 -49.18
CA PRO A 176 19.04 0.55 -49.88
C PRO A 176 18.62 -0.21 -51.14
N ASP A 177 19.56 -0.42 -52.06
CA ASP A 177 19.30 -1.20 -53.28
C ASP A 177 19.18 -2.71 -52.97
N ASP A 178 19.93 -3.24 -52.01
CA ASP A 178 19.71 -4.57 -51.42
C ASP A 178 19.03 -4.44 -50.05
N ALA A 179 17.87 -5.08 -49.87
CA ALA A 179 17.19 -5.12 -48.59
C ALA A 179 18.05 -5.75 -47.47
N SER A 180 18.95 -6.67 -47.82
CA SER A 180 19.89 -7.34 -46.90
C SER A 180 20.77 -6.35 -46.12
N ASP A 181 21.06 -5.16 -46.68
CA ASP A 181 21.85 -4.12 -46.00
C ASP A 181 21.18 -3.64 -44.71
N LEU A 182 19.84 -3.72 -44.62
CA LEU A 182 19.10 -3.37 -43.41
C LEU A 182 19.42 -4.28 -42.22
N LEU A 183 19.97 -5.49 -42.46
CA LEU A 183 20.38 -6.40 -41.37
C LEU A 183 21.60 -5.88 -40.60
N GLY A 184 22.39 -4.98 -41.20
CA GLY A 184 23.49 -4.27 -40.53
C GLY A 184 23.05 -3.08 -39.68
N LEU A 185 21.76 -2.71 -39.69
CA LEU A 185 21.24 -1.64 -38.82
C LEU A 185 21.40 -2.00 -37.34
N PRO A 186 21.59 -1.01 -36.46
CA PRO A 186 21.52 -1.27 -35.03
C PRO A 186 20.14 -1.83 -34.64
N ALA A 187 20.08 -2.63 -33.58
CA ALA A 187 18.85 -3.20 -33.05
C ALA A 187 18.88 -3.16 -31.52
N ARG A 188 18.55 -2.02 -30.92
CA ARG A 188 18.51 -1.87 -29.45
C ARG A 188 17.31 -2.62 -28.88
N GLN A 189 17.56 -3.64 -28.07
CA GLN A 189 16.57 -4.63 -27.63
C GLN A 189 16.97 -5.24 -26.28
N ASN A 190 16.03 -5.86 -25.57
CA ASN A 190 16.24 -6.55 -24.29
C ASN A 190 15.64 -7.97 -24.28
N LEU A 191 15.55 -8.58 -25.46
CA LEU A 191 14.88 -9.85 -25.75
C LEU A 191 15.86 -11.02 -25.87
N VAL A 192 17.12 -10.76 -26.20
CA VAL A 192 18.22 -11.74 -26.28
C VAL A 192 19.56 -11.10 -25.97
N HIS A 193 20.52 -11.91 -25.51
CA HIS A 193 21.93 -11.53 -25.46
C HIS A 193 22.57 -11.78 -26.83
N ALA A 194 22.68 -10.75 -27.67
CA ALA A 194 23.20 -10.82 -29.04
C ALA A 194 23.97 -9.52 -29.37
N ASP A 195 24.69 -9.51 -30.49
CA ASP A 195 25.31 -8.29 -31.01
C ASP A 195 24.23 -7.26 -31.38
N ASP A 196 24.58 -5.98 -31.29
CA ASP A 196 23.66 -4.84 -31.42
C ASP A 196 23.12 -4.60 -32.86
N ASN A 197 23.17 -5.57 -33.79
CA ASN A 197 22.64 -5.44 -35.15
C ASN A 197 21.40 -6.31 -35.42
N LEU A 198 20.57 -5.89 -36.38
CA LEU A 198 19.28 -6.51 -36.68
C LEU A 198 19.39 -8.00 -37.10
N GLY A 199 20.37 -8.35 -37.93
CA GLY A 199 20.57 -9.74 -38.36
C GLY A 199 20.95 -10.67 -37.20
N ALA A 200 21.94 -10.28 -36.40
CA ALA A 200 22.38 -11.03 -35.22
C ALA A 200 21.29 -11.14 -34.16
N PHE A 201 20.49 -10.08 -33.97
CA PHE A 201 19.30 -10.09 -33.11
C PHE A 201 18.27 -11.14 -33.57
N VAL A 202 17.89 -11.12 -34.86
CA VAL A 202 16.91 -12.07 -35.41
C VAL A 202 17.41 -13.51 -35.30
N GLU A 203 18.66 -13.77 -35.66
CA GLU A 203 19.25 -15.11 -35.55
C GLU A 203 19.30 -15.61 -34.10
N ALA A 204 19.75 -14.77 -33.16
CA ALA A 204 19.79 -15.14 -31.74
C ALA A 204 18.38 -15.41 -31.19
N LEU A 205 17.38 -14.60 -31.58
CA LEU A 205 15.99 -14.77 -31.17
C LEU A 205 15.39 -16.10 -31.67
N LEU A 206 15.58 -16.43 -32.95
CA LEU A 206 15.04 -17.68 -33.52
C LEU A 206 15.77 -18.93 -32.99
N ARG A 207 17.09 -18.87 -32.82
CA ARG A 207 17.86 -20.02 -32.31
C ARG A 207 17.64 -20.26 -30.82
N ARG A 208 17.69 -19.20 -29.99
CA ARG A 208 17.73 -19.30 -28.51
C ARG A 208 16.38 -19.07 -27.84
N GLY A 209 15.44 -18.43 -28.54
CA GLY A 209 14.17 -17.96 -27.98
C GLY A 209 14.32 -16.65 -27.19
N PRO A 210 13.20 -15.94 -26.94
CA PRO A 210 13.20 -14.68 -26.20
C PRO A 210 13.38 -14.89 -24.68
N SER A 211 14.26 -14.11 -24.05
CA SER A 211 14.38 -14.00 -22.59
C SER A 211 13.29 -13.11 -21.96
N TRP A 212 12.04 -13.23 -22.43
CA TRP A 212 10.96 -12.32 -22.09
C TRP A 212 10.23 -12.67 -20.80
N LYS A 213 10.59 -12.00 -19.70
CA LYS A 213 10.02 -12.22 -18.37
C LYS A 213 8.70 -11.51 -18.06
N HIS A 214 8.25 -10.59 -18.91
CA HIS A 214 7.11 -9.71 -18.59
C HIS A 214 5.74 -10.33 -18.92
N GLY A 215 5.70 -11.41 -19.70
CA GLY A 215 4.44 -12.00 -20.18
C GLY A 215 3.66 -11.09 -21.13
N SER A 216 2.39 -11.39 -21.33
CA SER A 216 1.48 -10.62 -22.20
C SER A 216 1.07 -9.29 -21.55
N PRO A 217 0.60 -8.29 -22.33
CA PRO A 217 0.01 -7.06 -21.81
C PRO A 217 -1.08 -7.28 -20.75
N GLN A 218 -1.95 -8.28 -20.95
CA GLN A 218 -3.00 -8.66 -20.01
C GLN A 218 -2.41 -9.22 -18.71
N ALA A 219 -1.45 -10.14 -18.79
CA ALA A 219 -0.79 -10.70 -17.60
C ALA A 219 -0.09 -9.61 -16.76
N GLN A 220 0.48 -8.58 -17.39
CA GLN A 220 1.05 -7.42 -16.70
C GLN A 220 -0.04 -6.56 -16.01
N ALA A 221 -1.21 -6.39 -16.65
CA ALA A 221 -2.33 -5.68 -16.06
C ALA A 221 -2.91 -6.43 -14.86
N ASP A 222 -3.09 -7.74 -14.97
CA ASP A 222 -3.60 -8.61 -13.90
C ASP A 222 -2.64 -8.64 -12.71
N ALA A 223 -1.34 -8.75 -12.95
CA ALA A 223 -0.31 -8.69 -11.90
C ALA A 223 -0.31 -7.35 -11.15
N ARG A 224 -0.46 -6.22 -11.85
CA ARG A 224 -0.58 -4.89 -11.21
C ARG A 224 -1.86 -4.76 -10.40
N LYS A 225 -2.98 -5.28 -10.91
CA LYS A 225 -4.27 -5.29 -10.19
C LYS A 225 -4.15 -6.10 -8.90
N ALA A 226 -3.61 -7.31 -8.96
CA ALA A 226 -3.42 -8.17 -7.80
C ALA A 226 -2.49 -7.53 -6.74
N ALA A 227 -1.42 -6.84 -7.17
CA ALA A 227 -0.55 -6.08 -6.26
C ALA A 227 -1.31 -4.93 -5.57
N ALA A 228 -2.07 -4.13 -6.31
CA ALA A 228 -2.86 -3.03 -5.75
C ALA A 228 -3.96 -3.51 -4.78
N GLU A 229 -4.59 -4.66 -5.06
CA GLU A 229 -5.56 -5.31 -4.16
C GLU A 229 -4.89 -5.81 -2.88
N ALA A 230 -3.68 -6.38 -2.97
CA ALA A 230 -2.88 -6.81 -1.81
C ALA A 230 -2.45 -5.62 -0.93
N ASP A 231 -1.97 -4.53 -1.53
CA ASP A 231 -1.58 -3.31 -0.82
C ASP A 231 -2.80 -2.66 -0.12
N ALA A 232 -3.96 -2.61 -0.79
CA ALA A 232 -5.20 -2.11 -0.21
C ALA A 232 -5.67 -2.97 0.98
N ALA A 233 -5.58 -4.30 0.88
CA ALA A 233 -5.89 -5.22 1.96
C ALA A 233 -4.93 -5.08 3.15
N ALA A 234 -3.63 -4.91 2.90
CA ALA A 234 -2.63 -4.66 3.94
C ALA A 234 -2.89 -3.32 4.67
N ALA A 235 -3.22 -2.26 3.93
CA ALA A 235 -3.56 -0.96 4.50
C ALA A 235 -4.85 -1.01 5.35
N GLU A 236 -5.87 -1.77 4.94
CA GLU A 236 -7.08 -1.99 5.73
C GLU A 236 -6.81 -2.82 7.00
N ALA A 237 -5.97 -3.87 6.91
CA ALA A 237 -5.57 -4.65 8.06
C ALA A 237 -4.84 -3.80 9.12
N GLU A 238 -3.94 -2.90 8.71
CA GLU A 238 -3.25 -2.00 9.64
C GLU A 238 -4.19 -0.93 10.22
N ARG A 239 -5.12 -0.36 9.42
CA ARG A 239 -6.19 0.53 9.94
C ARG A 239 -7.03 -0.16 11.01
N ARG A 240 -7.50 -1.39 10.75
CA ARG A 240 -8.30 -2.18 11.69
C ARG A 240 -7.53 -2.48 12.99
N LYS A 241 -6.23 -2.77 12.88
CA LYS A 241 -5.34 -2.99 14.03
C LYS A 241 -5.14 -1.70 14.84
N GLN A 242 -4.94 -0.56 14.19
CA GLN A 242 -4.83 0.74 14.85
C GLN A 242 -6.13 1.11 15.59
N GLY A 243 -7.29 0.98 14.94
CA GLY A 243 -8.59 1.23 15.57
C GLY A 243 -8.88 0.30 16.75
N ALA A 244 -8.43 -0.96 16.71
CA ALA A 244 -8.53 -1.88 17.84
C ALA A 244 -7.63 -1.47 19.04
N ILE A 245 -6.44 -0.90 18.76
CA ILE A 245 -5.56 -0.35 19.81
C ILE A 245 -6.19 0.90 20.43
N GLU A 246 -6.73 1.81 19.63
CA GLU A 246 -7.43 3.02 20.09
C GLU A 246 -8.65 2.68 20.95
N GLN A 247 -9.48 1.72 20.51
CA GLN A 247 -10.61 1.23 21.32
C GLN A 247 -10.16 0.61 22.65
N ALA A 248 -9.05 -0.13 22.67
CA ALA A 248 -8.49 -0.70 23.89
C ALA A 248 -7.90 0.37 24.84
N ILE A 249 -7.32 1.45 24.30
CA ILE A 249 -6.90 2.62 25.08
C ILE A 249 -8.10 3.31 25.73
N GLU A 250 -9.20 3.48 24.99
CA GLU A 250 -10.41 4.12 25.53
C GLU A 250 -11.04 3.28 26.65
N VAL A 251 -11.23 1.97 26.43
CA VAL A 251 -11.75 1.06 27.46
C VAL A 251 -10.87 1.03 28.72
N MET A 252 -9.55 1.10 28.57
CA MET A 252 -8.63 1.23 29.72
C MET A 252 -8.81 2.57 30.43
N ASN A 253 -8.98 3.68 29.70
CA ASN A 253 -9.18 5.02 30.28
C ASN A 253 -10.50 5.14 31.04
N ASP A 254 -11.59 4.59 30.53
CA ASP A 254 -12.88 4.52 31.21
C ASP A 254 -12.77 3.74 32.53
N ARG A 255 -12.03 2.63 32.52
CA ARG A 255 -11.77 1.78 33.69
C ARG A 255 -10.66 2.31 34.60
N SER A 256 -10.03 3.44 34.27
CA SER A 256 -8.97 4.04 35.11
C SER A 256 -9.51 5.22 35.93
N ALA A 257 -8.91 5.45 37.10
CA ALA A 257 -9.29 6.53 38.02
C ALA A 257 -8.05 7.08 38.76
N SER A 258 -8.08 8.37 39.09
CA SER A 258 -7.05 8.93 39.96
C SER A 258 -7.25 8.43 41.41
N PRO A 259 -6.18 8.05 42.11
CA PRO A 259 -6.24 7.66 43.52
C PRO A 259 -6.92 8.69 44.42
N GLU A 260 -6.76 9.99 44.10
CA GLU A 260 -7.41 11.09 44.81
C GLU A 260 -8.93 11.13 44.58
N ALA A 261 -9.42 10.88 43.37
CA ALA A 261 -10.87 10.80 43.11
C ALA A 261 -11.51 9.56 43.77
N ALA A 262 -10.77 8.45 43.88
CA ALA A 262 -11.28 7.20 44.46
C ALA A 262 -11.28 7.18 46.00
N PHE A 263 -10.26 7.77 46.63
CA PHE A 263 -10.04 7.66 48.08
C PHE A 263 -10.02 9.01 48.81
N GLY A 264 -9.86 10.13 48.12
CA GLY A 264 -9.66 11.48 48.68
C GLY A 264 -8.19 11.94 48.68
N PRO A 265 -7.91 13.16 49.17
CA PRO A 265 -6.56 13.73 49.17
C PRO A 265 -5.65 13.05 50.21
N HIS A 266 -4.80 12.13 49.74
CA HIS A 266 -3.91 11.30 50.58
C HIS A 266 -2.44 11.39 50.17
N VAL A 267 -1.91 12.60 49.96
CA VAL A 267 -0.49 12.78 49.59
C VAL A 267 0.42 12.48 50.79
N VAL A 268 1.27 11.45 50.65
CA VAL A 268 2.30 11.12 51.64
C VAL A 268 3.55 11.98 51.40
N ARG A 269 4.22 12.43 52.47
CA ARG A 269 5.51 13.13 52.35
C ARG A 269 6.66 12.13 52.42
N THR A 270 7.57 12.17 51.45
CA THR A 270 8.82 11.39 51.47
C THR A 270 10.00 12.24 51.93
N GLN A 271 11.00 11.58 52.54
CA GLN A 271 12.29 12.20 52.90
C GLN A 271 13.18 12.49 51.68
N THR A 272 12.80 12.00 50.50
CA THR A 272 13.55 12.07 49.25
C THR A 272 12.93 13.08 48.28
N ASP A 273 13.79 13.66 47.43
CA ASP A 273 13.41 14.54 46.32
C ASP A 273 12.77 13.76 45.16
N THR A 274 11.68 13.04 45.42
CA THR A 274 10.96 12.23 44.45
C THR A 274 9.46 12.51 44.51
N TYR A 275 8.88 12.84 43.35
CA TYR A 275 7.44 12.83 43.15
C TYR A 275 7.02 11.48 42.57
N VAL A 276 5.89 10.96 43.05
CA VAL A 276 5.28 9.73 42.52
C VAL A 276 3.81 10.01 42.22
N TRP A 277 3.41 9.76 40.98
CA TRP A 277 2.01 9.79 40.54
C TRP A 277 1.48 8.37 40.44
N GLY A 278 0.23 8.17 40.80
CA GLY A 278 -0.45 6.89 40.71
C GLY A 278 -1.69 6.99 39.83
N SER A 279 -2.03 5.88 39.18
CA SER A 279 -3.32 5.67 38.54
C SER A 279 -3.85 4.29 38.90
N LEU A 280 -5.13 4.22 39.26
CA LEU A 280 -5.86 2.98 39.45
C LEU A 280 -6.36 2.53 38.08
N THR A 281 -6.10 1.27 37.72
CA THR A 281 -6.50 0.72 36.41
C THR A 281 -6.81 -0.78 36.54
N CYS A 282 -7.22 -1.43 35.46
CA CYS A 282 -7.53 -2.87 35.43
C CYS A 282 -6.58 -3.65 34.51
N CYS A 283 -6.41 -4.95 34.76
CA CYS A 283 -5.70 -5.82 33.83
C CYS A 283 -6.55 -6.09 32.58
N TRP A 284 -6.00 -5.92 31.38
CA TRP A 284 -6.70 -6.21 30.13
C TRP A 284 -7.06 -7.71 29.95
N ASN A 285 -6.40 -8.62 30.68
CA ASN A 285 -6.56 -10.06 30.54
C ASN A 285 -7.49 -10.69 31.61
N CYS A 286 -7.30 -10.37 32.89
CA CYS A 286 -8.11 -10.92 33.98
C CYS A 286 -9.07 -9.91 34.65
N GLU A 287 -9.14 -8.67 34.14
CA GLU A 287 -9.93 -7.54 34.65
C GLU A 287 -9.63 -7.10 36.10
N GLY A 288 -8.73 -7.80 36.81
CA GLY A 288 -8.35 -7.48 38.19
C GLY A 288 -7.79 -6.05 38.32
N PRO A 289 -8.20 -5.30 39.36
CA PRO A 289 -7.73 -3.94 39.59
C PRO A 289 -6.25 -3.93 39.99
N MET A 290 -5.53 -2.87 39.67
CA MET A 290 -4.18 -2.62 40.17
C MET A 290 -3.80 -1.14 40.17
N LEU A 291 -2.84 -0.79 41.02
CA LEU A 291 -2.19 0.52 41.05
C LEU A 291 -0.92 0.49 40.18
N VAL A 292 -0.86 1.34 39.15
CA VAL A 292 0.35 1.67 38.38
C VAL A 292 0.87 3.06 38.78
N TRP A 293 2.14 3.35 38.53
CA TRP A 293 2.76 4.62 38.92
C TRP A 293 3.80 5.15 37.91
N ASP A 294 4.00 6.47 37.92
CA ASP A 294 5.14 7.16 37.32
C ASP A 294 5.93 7.90 38.41
N ALA A 295 7.24 8.07 38.23
CA ALA A 295 8.09 8.67 39.25
C ALA A 295 9.19 9.56 38.65
N ARG A 296 9.43 10.70 39.29
CA ARG A 296 10.42 11.70 38.83
C ARG A 296 11.20 12.28 40.01
N VAL A 297 12.51 12.45 39.81
CA VAL A 297 13.36 13.18 40.75
C VAL A 297 13.06 14.68 40.62
N TRP A 298 13.00 15.38 41.75
CA TRP A 298 12.86 16.84 41.81
C TRP A 298 14.24 17.49 41.86
N ALA A 299 14.50 18.43 40.96
CA ALA A 299 15.66 19.32 41.08
C ALA A 299 15.32 20.44 42.07
N TRP A 300 16.17 20.63 43.08
CA TRP A 300 15.99 21.64 44.13
C TRP A 300 15.69 23.03 43.56
N GLY A 301 14.56 23.61 43.95
CA GLY A 301 14.14 24.96 43.57
C GLY A 301 13.18 25.06 42.39
N GLY A 302 12.84 23.96 41.70
CA GLY A 302 11.85 23.95 40.64
C GLY A 302 10.40 23.86 41.13
N ALA A 303 9.43 24.19 40.27
CA ALA A 303 8.02 23.85 40.48
C ALA A 303 7.80 22.32 40.51
N THR A 304 6.59 21.87 40.86
CA THR A 304 6.22 20.44 40.75
C THR A 304 6.43 19.97 39.31
N PRO A 305 7.13 18.84 39.05
CA PRO A 305 7.34 18.37 37.69
C PRO A 305 6.00 18.01 37.04
N GLY A 306 5.84 18.29 35.75
CA GLY A 306 4.69 17.80 34.99
C GLY A 306 4.73 16.27 34.87
N LEU A 307 3.55 15.64 35.01
CA LEU A 307 3.37 14.23 34.67
C LEU A 307 3.67 14.02 33.18
N GLN A 308 4.52 13.05 32.87
CA GLN A 308 4.79 12.65 31.49
C GLN A 308 5.26 11.19 31.51
N VAL A 309 4.31 10.28 31.33
CA VAL A 309 4.56 8.85 31.29
C VAL A 309 5.23 8.50 29.95
N LYS A 310 6.37 7.79 29.98
CA LYS A 310 7.08 7.41 28.76
C LYS A 310 6.35 6.28 28.04
N PRO A 311 6.19 6.31 26.70
CA PRO A 311 5.61 5.20 25.93
C PRO A 311 6.53 3.99 25.86
N GLU A 312 7.84 4.22 25.92
CA GLU A 312 8.87 3.19 25.95
C GLU A 312 9.72 3.26 27.23
N VAL A 313 10.12 2.09 27.73
CA VAL A 313 10.96 1.94 28.93
C VAL A 313 12.05 0.90 28.67
N GLY A 314 13.26 1.20 29.11
CA GLY A 314 14.39 0.27 29.03
C GLY A 314 14.34 -0.83 30.08
N PRO A 315 15.39 -1.68 30.17
CA PRO A 315 15.53 -2.67 31.24
C PRO A 315 15.68 -2.01 32.62
N LYS A 316 16.31 -0.83 32.69
CA LYS A 316 16.37 0.00 33.90
C LYS A 316 15.34 1.14 33.79
N ARG A 317 14.30 1.12 34.62
CA ARG A 317 13.29 2.18 34.74
C ARG A 317 13.25 2.70 36.19
N PHE A 318 13.15 4.01 36.39
CA PHE A 318 13.28 4.63 37.71
C PHE A 318 12.10 4.31 38.63
N GLU A 319 10.94 4.03 38.05
CA GLU A 319 9.73 3.58 38.72
C GLU A 319 9.94 2.24 39.45
N ASN A 320 10.96 1.46 39.08
CA ASN A 320 11.35 0.23 39.77
C ASN A 320 12.40 0.45 40.87
N HIS A 321 12.75 1.70 41.19
CA HIS A 321 13.72 2.00 42.24
C HIS A 321 13.13 1.74 43.63
N PRO A 322 13.89 1.18 44.60
CA PRO A 322 13.36 0.85 45.93
C PRO A 322 12.68 2.02 46.66
N GLU A 323 13.19 3.25 46.47
CA GLU A 323 12.57 4.46 47.04
C GLU A 323 11.18 4.77 46.46
N VAL A 324 10.97 4.55 45.17
CA VAL A 324 9.64 4.72 44.55
C VAL A 324 8.69 3.66 45.09
N HIS A 325 9.16 2.40 45.20
CA HIS A 325 8.36 1.33 45.82
C HIS A 325 7.97 1.69 47.26
N ARG A 326 8.91 2.18 48.09
CA ARG A 326 8.68 2.63 49.46
C ARG A 326 7.65 3.76 49.56
N ALA A 327 7.69 4.72 48.64
CA ALA A 327 6.71 5.80 48.56
C ALA A 327 5.29 5.27 48.28
N VAL A 328 5.16 4.37 47.29
CA VAL A 328 3.89 3.71 46.95
C VAL A 328 3.38 2.84 48.11
N ASP A 329 4.25 2.08 48.78
CA ASP A 329 3.86 1.21 49.90
C ASP A 329 3.39 2.01 51.13
N ASN A 330 3.99 3.18 51.37
CA ASN A 330 3.54 4.10 52.41
C ASN A 330 2.17 4.72 52.07
N TRP A 331 1.93 5.06 50.80
CA TRP A 331 0.61 5.51 50.34
C TRP A 331 -0.46 4.42 50.53
N ILE A 332 -0.17 3.17 50.15
CA ILE A 332 -1.08 2.04 50.34
C ILE A 332 -1.41 1.84 51.83
N LYS A 333 -0.43 1.93 52.73
CA LYS A 333 -0.68 1.83 54.19
C LYS A 333 -1.57 2.96 54.73
N ALA A 334 -1.43 4.16 54.20
CA ALA A 334 -2.18 5.34 54.62
C ALA A 334 -3.63 5.34 54.09
N ALA A 335 -3.79 5.19 52.76
CA ALA A 335 -5.08 5.22 52.09
C ALA A 335 -5.89 3.92 52.24
N ARG A 336 -5.23 2.80 52.57
CA ARG A 336 -5.80 1.43 52.65
C ARG A 336 -6.68 1.08 51.43
N PRO A 337 -6.15 1.20 50.20
CA PRO A 337 -6.92 0.95 48.99
C PRO A 337 -7.22 -0.55 48.85
N ASP A 338 -8.43 -0.88 48.41
CA ASP A 338 -8.81 -2.23 47.98
C ASP A 338 -8.32 -2.52 46.54
N VAL A 339 -7.05 -2.19 46.28
CA VAL A 339 -6.41 -2.28 44.97
C VAL A 339 -4.95 -2.71 45.14
N PRO A 340 -4.53 -3.86 44.59
CA PRO A 340 -3.16 -4.33 44.74
C PRO A 340 -2.17 -3.51 43.92
N LYS A 341 -0.95 -3.35 44.45
CA LYS A 341 0.18 -2.74 43.73
C LYS A 341 0.58 -3.61 42.53
N ALA A 342 0.69 -3.04 41.34
CA ALA A 342 1.27 -3.75 40.21
C ALA A 342 2.75 -4.11 40.50
N ALA A 343 3.26 -5.21 39.95
CA ALA A 343 4.69 -5.49 40.02
C ALA A 343 5.40 -4.96 38.78
N ILE A 344 6.69 -4.64 38.87
CA ILE A 344 7.54 -4.36 37.71
C ILE A 344 8.48 -5.55 37.52
N LYS A 345 8.46 -6.16 36.33
CA LYS A 345 9.29 -7.33 36.01
C LYS A 345 9.97 -7.16 34.64
N PRO A 346 11.16 -7.76 34.43
CA PRO A 346 11.74 -7.85 33.10
C PRO A 346 10.84 -8.69 32.18
N ARG A 347 10.75 -8.25 30.93
CA ARG A 347 10.01 -8.87 29.84
C ARG A 347 10.84 -8.82 28.56
N ARG A 348 10.58 -9.74 27.63
CA ARG A 348 11.26 -9.84 26.33
C ARG A 348 10.26 -9.58 25.22
N THR A 349 10.54 -8.62 24.32
CA THR A 349 9.66 -8.40 23.16
C THR A 349 9.82 -9.54 22.16
N LYS A 350 8.69 -10.06 21.67
CA LYS A 350 8.66 -11.14 20.67
C LYS A 350 9.25 -10.70 19.32
N ALA A 351 9.11 -9.42 18.96
CA ALA A 351 9.48 -8.92 17.64
C ALA A 351 10.99 -8.67 17.46
N SER A 352 11.67 -8.13 18.49
CA SER A 352 13.10 -7.77 18.39
C SER A 352 13.98 -8.43 19.47
N GLY A 353 13.43 -9.31 20.29
CA GLY A 353 14.15 -10.06 21.32
C GLY A 353 14.73 -9.23 22.47
N ARG A 354 14.58 -7.89 22.46
CA ARG A 354 15.09 -6.96 23.47
C ARG A 354 14.43 -7.14 24.83
N LEU A 355 15.15 -6.84 25.90
CA LEU A 355 14.65 -6.84 27.28
C LEU A 355 14.20 -5.45 27.71
N TYR A 356 13.06 -5.37 28.41
CA TYR A 356 12.48 -4.14 28.95
C TYR A 356 11.79 -4.42 30.30
N SER A 357 11.68 -3.41 31.17
CA SER A 357 10.97 -3.54 32.46
C SER A 357 9.53 -3.06 32.36
N ALA A 358 8.57 -3.95 32.54
CA ALA A 358 7.15 -3.67 32.36
C ALA A 358 6.37 -3.84 33.66
N PHE A 359 5.26 -3.09 33.78
CA PHE A 359 4.24 -3.39 34.78
C PHE A 359 3.56 -4.73 34.44
N VAL A 360 3.24 -5.51 35.48
CA VAL A 360 2.57 -6.80 35.36
C VAL A 360 1.44 -6.88 36.38
N CYS A 361 0.34 -7.50 35.97
CA CYS A 361 -0.82 -7.70 36.84
C CYS A 361 -0.44 -8.59 38.05
N PRO A 362 -0.74 -8.18 39.28
CA PRO A 362 -0.42 -8.98 40.47
C PRO A 362 -1.22 -10.29 40.52
N SER A 363 -2.40 -10.35 39.90
CA SER A 363 -3.29 -11.52 39.94
C SER A 363 -3.00 -12.59 38.88
N CYS A 364 -2.43 -12.23 37.72
CA CYS A 364 -2.23 -13.17 36.60
C CYS A 364 -0.88 -13.04 35.86
N ASP A 365 0.06 -12.25 36.41
CA ASP A 365 1.40 -11.93 35.86
C ASP A 365 1.43 -11.37 34.42
N THR A 366 0.27 -11.07 33.84
CA THR A 366 0.15 -10.57 32.47
C THR A 366 0.73 -9.17 32.37
N THR A 367 1.56 -8.95 31.35
CA THR A 367 2.20 -7.65 31.11
C THR A 367 1.17 -6.59 30.72
N MET A 368 1.22 -5.45 31.40
CA MET A 368 0.57 -4.22 30.96
C MET A 368 1.52 -3.48 30.02
N GLY A 369 1.07 -3.26 28.77
CA GLY A 369 1.88 -2.59 27.76
C GLY A 369 2.14 -1.13 28.15
N GLN A 370 3.42 -0.73 28.17
CA GLN A 370 3.80 0.64 28.56
C GLN A 370 3.17 1.70 27.64
N ILE A 371 2.94 1.38 26.37
CA ILE A 371 2.19 2.23 25.42
C ILE A 371 0.79 2.55 25.96
N PHE A 372 0.04 1.56 26.46
CA PHE A 372 -1.28 1.80 27.06
C PHE A 372 -1.17 2.66 28.32
N ILE A 373 -0.24 2.36 29.22
CA ILE A 373 -0.04 3.15 30.45
C ILE A 373 0.31 4.61 30.15
N SER A 374 1.07 4.87 29.07
CA SER A 374 1.39 6.23 28.62
C SER A 374 0.21 7.00 28.02
N GLN A 375 -0.86 6.30 27.67
CA GLN A 375 -2.11 6.85 27.13
C GLN A 375 -3.23 6.93 28.18
N ILE A 376 -2.93 6.62 29.46
CA ILE A 376 -3.85 6.93 30.57
C ILE A 376 -3.93 8.46 30.71
N ARG A 377 -5.11 9.03 30.49
CA ARG A 377 -5.33 10.48 30.45
C ARG A 377 -4.87 11.18 31.75
N PRO A 378 -4.29 12.40 31.70
CA PRO A 378 -3.69 13.04 32.86
C PRO A 378 -4.60 13.18 34.09
N GLU A 379 -5.90 13.42 33.90
CA GLU A 379 -6.91 13.53 34.97
C GLU A 379 -7.17 12.20 35.71
N LYS A 380 -6.74 11.06 35.15
CA LYS A 380 -6.78 9.74 35.79
C LYS A 380 -5.54 9.46 36.66
N TRP A 381 -4.66 10.44 36.84
CA TRP A 381 -3.51 10.37 37.73
C TRP A 381 -3.64 11.37 38.89
N SER A 382 -3.11 11.02 40.05
CA SER A 382 -2.88 11.97 41.14
C SER A 382 -1.55 11.71 41.85
N ILE A 383 -1.06 12.69 42.59
CA ILE A 383 0.19 12.55 43.36
C ILE A 383 -0.07 11.59 44.53
N LEU A 384 0.70 10.51 44.61
CA LEU A 384 0.76 9.63 45.78
C LEU A 384 1.72 10.19 46.83
N SER A 385 2.84 10.75 46.36
CA SER A 385 3.94 11.20 47.21
C SER A 385 4.64 12.44 46.66
N SER A 386 5.02 13.35 47.55
CA SER A 386 5.83 14.53 47.25
C SER A 386 6.99 14.71 48.24
N PRO A 387 8.07 15.42 47.85
CA PRO A 387 9.19 15.73 48.73
C PRO A 387 8.75 16.53 49.96
N GLY A 388 9.27 16.14 51.13
CA GLY A 388 9.04 16.84 52.39
C GLY A 388 9.76 18.18 52.47
N GLY A 389 9.15 19.25 51.97
CA GLY A 389 9.63 20.62 52.24
C GLY A 389 9.69 20.91 53.75
N LYS A 390 10.78 21.53 54.21
CA LYS A 390 10.90 22.04 55.59
C LYS A 390 9.69 22.94 55.88
N SER A 391 8.87 22.58 56.85
CA SER A 391 7.75 23.42 57.27
C SER A 391 8.31 24.75 57.79
N LYS A 392 8.07 25.84 57.07
CA LYS A 392 8.32 27.18 57.63
C LYS A 392 7.33 27.34 58.79
N ALA A 393 7.83 27.60 59.99
CA ALA A 393 6.96 27.87 61.14
C ALA A 393 6.01 29.04 60.80
N PRO A 394 4.76 29.04 61.31
CA PRO A 394 3.86 30.16 61.08
C PRO A 394 4.49 31.43 61.64
N ALA A 395 4.68 32.44 60.79
CA ALA A 395 5.15 33.75 61.22
C ALA A 395 4.08 34.39 62.15
N PRO A 396 4.49 35.16 63.17
CA PRO A 396 3.54 35.81 64.06
C PRO A 396 2.64 36.78 63.28
N VAL A 397 1.37 36.86 63.68
CA VAL A 397 0.36 37.71 63.05
C VAL A 397 0.64 39.18 63.38
N SER A 398 1.18 39.92 62.41
CA SER A 398 1.27 41.37 62.48
C SER A 398 -0.05 42.01 62.03
N MET A 399 -0.75 42.66 62.96
CA MET A 399 -1.90 43.53 62.63
C MET A 399 -1.45 44.91 62.13
N PRO A 400 -2.23 45.54 61.24
CA PRO A 400 -2.26 46.99 61.12
C PRO A 400 -3.68 47.58 61.30
N ALA A 401 -3.82 48.40 62.35
CA ALA A 401 -4.59 49.65 62.46
C ALA A 401 -5.94 49.88 61.72
N THR A 402 -6.99 50.02 62.52
CA THR A 402 -8.10 51.00 62.40
C THR A 402 -7.57 52.45 62.22
N THR A 403 -8.21 53.47 61.63
CA THR A 403 -9.56 53.80 61.05
C THR A 403 -9.44 55.13 60.25
N PRO A 404 -10.46 55.94 59.79
CA PRO A 404 -11.94 55.87 59.93
C PRO A 404 -12.81 56.13 58.67
N ASN A 405 -13.88 55.34 58.56
CA ASN A 405 -15.31 55.72 58.50
C ASN A 405 -15.82 56.98 57.74
N ARG A 406 -16.87 56.79 56.91
CA ARG A 406 -17.92 57.80 56.65
C ARG A 406 -19.31 57.16 56.47
N THR A 407 -20.20 57.48 57.41
CA THR A 407 -21.66 57.22 57.54
C THR A 407 -22.50 57.97 56.46
N THR A 408 -23.79 57.76 56.16
CA THR A 408 -25.05 57.15 56.73
C THR A 408 -25.97 56.66 55.57
N ALA A 409 -26.76 55.57 55.57
CA ALA A 409 -28.04 55.23 56.28
C ALA A 409 -29.30 56.08 55.84
N PRO A 410 -30.61 55.67 55.98
CA PRO A 410 -31.21 54.42 56.55
C PRO A 410 -32.60 53.88 55.99
N VAL A 411 -33.10 52.73 56.52
CA VAL A 411 -34.51 52.14 56.60
C VAL A 411 -35.40 51.92 55.33
N PRO A 412 -36.52 51.11 55.35
CA PRO A 412 -37.27 50.52 56.48
C PRO A 412 -37.50 48.98 56.51
N ALA A 413 -38.01 48.53 57.67
CA ALA A 413 -38.33 47.15 58.03
C ALA A 413 -39.84 46.94 58.30
N THR A 414 -40.29 45.68 58.39
CA THR A 414 -41.63 45.25 58.88
C THR A 414 -41.57 43.74 59.28
N PRO A 415 -42.54 43.14 60.02
CA PRO A 415 -42.22 42.43 61.28
C PRO A 415 -42.70 40.94 61.33
N PRO A 416 -42.61 40.19 62.47
CA PRO A 416 -42.70 38.71 62.58
C PRO A 416 -44.18 38.21 62.73
N PRO A 417 -44.56 36.90 62.82
CA PRO A 417 -43.97 35.73 63.54
C PRO A 417 -43.88 34.43 62.66
N THR A 418 -43.58 33.19 63.10
CA THR A 418 -43.88 32.46 64.36
C THR A 418 -42.97 31.24 64.54
N ARG A 419 -42.82 30.80 65.80
CA ARG A 419 -42.09 29.60 66.24
C ARG A 419 -42.79 28.30 65.77
N ALA A 420 -42.09 27.40 65.09
CA ALA A 420 -42.58 26.08 64.70
C ALA A 420 -41.56 24.96 64.98
N ALA A 421 -42.04 23.74 65.18
CA ALA A 421 -41.30 22.65 65.80
C ALA A 421 -40.27 21.95 64.88
N ILE A 422 -39.30 21.30 65.52
CA ILE A 422 -38.39 20.33 64.90
C ILE A 422 -39.23 19.15 64.36
N SER A 423 -39.07 18.83 63.07
CA SER A 423 -39.62 17.63 62.44
C SER A 423 -38.51 16.90 61.70
N SER A 424 -38.25 15.65 62.09
CA SER A 424 -37.28 14.77 61.43
C SER A 424 -37.81 14.30 60.07
N GLY A 425 -37.26 14.87 58.99
CA GLY A 425 -37.48 14.36 57.63
C GLY A 425 -36.80 12.98 57.40
N PRO A 426 -37.25 12.20 56.40
CA PRO A 426 -36.74 10.85 56.18
C PRO A 426 -35.27 10.85 55.77
N ALA A 427 -34.51 9.89 56.30
CA ALA A 427 -33.10 9.71 55.95
C ALA A 427 -32.94 9.45 54.46
N GLN A 428 -31.96 10.11 53.82
CA GLN A 428 -31.64 9.86 52.41
C GLN A 428 -31.14 8.41 52.24
N PRO A 429 -31.62 7.66 51.23
CA PRO A 429 -31.17 6.29 51.02
C PRO A 429 -29.69 6.26 50.65
N LEU A 430 -28.93 5.38 51.31
CA LEU A 430 -27.52 5.17 51.05
C LEU A 430 -27.30 4.76 49.59
N ARG A 431 -26.28 5.32 48.94
CA ARG A 431 -25.90 4.98 47.55
C ARG A 431 -24.78 3.95 47.51
N CYS A 432 -24.76 3.14 46.44
CA CYS A 432 -23.71 2.18 46.15
C CYS A 432 -22.41 2.93 45.81
N ARG A 433 -21.33 2.66 46.54
CA ARG A 433 -20.03 3.33 46.34
C ARG A 433 -19.34 2.99 45.01
N LEU A 434 -19.72 1.89 44.37
CA LEU A 434 -19.17 1.44 43.08
C LEU A 434 -19.94 1.99 41.87
N HIS A 435 -21.26 2.21 42.00
CA HIS A 435 -22.15 2.49 40.87
C HIS A 435 -23.03 3.74 41.01
N GLY A 436 -23.00 4.44 42.16
CA GLY A 436 -23.73 5.69 42.40
C GLY A 436 -25.25 5.58 42.54
N THR A 437 -25.86 4.44 42.23
CA THR A 437 -27.30 4.17 42.39
C THR A 437 -27.70 3.94 43.86
N PRO A 438 -28.97 4.13 44.24
CA PRO A 438 -29.48 3.75 45.58
C PRO A 438 -29.19 2.27 45.90
N GLN A 439 -28.79 1.95 47.14
CA GLN A 439 -28.38 0.59 47.53
C GLN A 439 -29.52 -0.45 47.44
N ASP A 440 -30.76 0.00 47.56
CA ASP A 440 -31.99 -0.77 47.37
C ASP A 440 -32.29 -1.11 45.90
N TRP A 441 -31.68 -0.37 44.96
CA TRP A 441 -31.82 -0.54 43.50
C TRP A 441 -30.54 -1.08 42.83
N CYS A 442 -29.45 -1.26 43.57
CA CYS A 442 -28.20 -1.79 43.05
C CYS A 442 -28.17 -3.32 43.17
N ASP A 443 -28.19 -4.04 42.04
CA ASP A 443 -28.20 -5.52 42.03
C ASP A 443 -27.03 -6.16 42.79
N TRP A 444 -25.86 -5.51 42.78
CA TRP A 444 -24.70 -5.95 43.56
C TRP A 444 -24.94 -5.83 45.08
N CYS A 445 -25.44 -4.67 45.55
CA CYS A 445 -25.78 -4.48 46.97
C CYS A 445 -26.95 -5.36 47.41
N GLN A 446 -27.91 -5.62 46.52
CA GLN A 446 -29.08 -6.46 46.76
C GLN A 446 -28.83 -7.96 46.55
N LYS A 447 -27.60 -8.36 46.18
CA LYS A 447 -27.20 -9.75 45.83
C LYS A 447 -28.12 -10.40 44.78
N ARG A 448 -28.72 -9.61 43.88
CA ARG A 448 -29.63 -10.08 42.83
C ARG A 448 -28.84 -10.71 41.67
N PRO A 449 -29.39 -11.69 40.93
CA PRO A 449 -28.71 -12.27 39.77
C PRO A 449 -28.56 -11.22 38.66
N ASN A 450 -27.37 -11.12 38.07
CA ASN A 450 -27.15 -10.20 36.95
C ASN A 450 -27.89 -10.71 35.69
N PRO A 451 -28.80 -9.91 35.07
CA PRO A 451 -29.62 -10.38 33.95
C PRO A 451 -28.82 -10.71 32.68
N LYS A 452 -27.55 -10.29 32.56
CA LYS A 452 -26.66 -10.68 31.46
C LYS A 452 -25.83 -11.95 31.72
N LEU A 453 -25.77 -12.46 32.95
CA LEU A 453 -24.84 -13.54 33.34
C LEU A 453 -25.50 -14.69 34.14
N GLY A 454 -26.75 -14.57 34.58
CA GLY A 454 -27.55 -15.67 35.13
C GLY A 454 -27.07 -16.28 36.45
N ARG A 455 -25.96 -15.79 37.03
CA ARG A 455 -25.41 -16.25 38.31
C ARG A 455 -25.61 -15.19 39.39
N ARG A 456 -25.84 -15.65 40.63
CA ARG A 456 -25.78 -14.80 41.83
C ARG A 456 -24.33 -14.44 42.12
N TYR A 457 -24.10 -13.24 42.63
CA TYR A 457 -22.80 -12.87 43.20
C TYR A 457 -22.44 -13.83 44.35
N PRO A 458 -21.19 -14.28 44.48
CA PRO A 458 -20.79 -15.15 45.58
C PRO A 458 -21.04 -14.45 46.92
N VAL A 459 -21.57 -15.21 47.87
CA VAL A 459 -21.58 -14.84 49.28
C VAL A 459 -20.29 -15.39 49.87
N GLU A 460 -19.58 -14.57 50.66
CA GLU A 460 -18.42 -14.99 51.44
C GLU A 460 -18.74 -16.15 52.39
#